data_AF-A0A2W4RC44-F1
#
_entry.id   AF-A0A2W4RC44-F1
#
_cell.length_a   1.000
_cell.length_b   1.000
_cell.length_c   1.000
_cell.angle_alpha   90.00
_cell.angle_beta   90.00
_cell.angle_gamma   90.00
#
_symmetry.space_group_name_H-M   'P 1'
#
loop_
_entity.id
_entity.type
_entity.pdbx_description
1 polymer ?
#
loop_
_entity_poly.entity_id
_entity_poly.type
_entity_poly.pdbx_seq_one_letter_code
_entity_poly.pdbx_strand_id
1 'polypeptide(L)'
;MNQNPGIPPLFRDIFKNAYLPYRDPETLRIFLKEINSFKYDHSERLGDAFEYLLSVLSSQGDAGMFRTPRHIIEFMVDIVDPKKDETILDPACGTAGFLISAYKHILKHNSQNYRTGQAKETLDEKGLPIELLTLDSPLRYKGELLTNDERKRIVANIKGYDISPDMVRLSLVNLYLHGFPKPDIDEYDTLTSDERWNDYADIILANPPFMSPKGGIKPHKRFTVQAKRSEVLFVDYIAEHLTPNGRAAVIVPEGIIFQSGTAYKSLRKMLVENYLVAVISLPAGVFNPYSGVKTSILVLDKRLAKKTGTILFAKIENDGFNLGAQRRRIEQNDLPEVGRNIKAWLRNLRNDKVLFVDDIPNLHPVVKARIAENGEWNLSGDRYRENVVTSSVWHLIPVGQIFEKSNSTVLPDSLSSSVTYIGLENIQRF
;
A
#
# COMPACT_ATOMS: atom_id res chain seq x y z
N MET A 1 25.21 -21.06 -21.09
CA MET A 1 24.88 -19.64 -21.41
C MET A 1 25.91 -18.63 -20.90
N ASN A 2 26.71 -18.92 -19.86
CA ASN A 2 27.70 -17.99 -19.28
C ASN A 2 28.88 -17.57 -20.19
N GLN A 3 28.98 -18.10 -21.42
CA GLN A 3 30.13 -17.88 -22.31
C GLN A 3 29.78 -17.18 -23.64
N ASN A 4 28.51 -16.82 -23.89
CA ASN A 4 28.15 -16.10 -25.12
C ASN A 4 28.19 -14.58 -24.90
N PRO A 5 29.19 -13.85 -25.41
CA PRO A 5 29.34 -12.41 -25.21
C PRO A 5 28.20 -11.60 -25.83
N GLY A 6 27.46 -12.14 -26.80
CA GLY A 6 26.36 -11.45 -27.50
C GLY A 6 25.02 -11.42 -26.77
N ILE A 7 24.86 -12.14 -25.66
CA ILE A 7 23.63 -12.11 -24.85
C ILE A 7 23.74 -10.98 -23.82
N PRO A 8 22.82 -9.98 -23.80
CA PRO A 8 22.85 -8.91 -22.81
C PRO A 8 22.79 -9.46 -21.37
N PRO A 9 23.44 -8.79 -20.38
CA PRO A 9 23.49 -9.26 -19.00
C PRO A 9 22.12 -9.63 -18.41
N LEU A 10 21.10 -8.79 -18.62
CA LEU A 10 19.73 -9.04 -18.18
C LEU A 10 19.20 -10.43 -18.60
N PHE A 11 19.39 -10.81 -19.86
CA PHE A 11 18.94 -12.12 -20.33
C PHE A 11 19.77 -13.26 -19.74
N ARG A 12 21.06 -13.04 -19.45
CA ARG A 12 21.86 -14.03 -18.72
C ARG A 12 21.31 -14.25 -17.32
N ASP A 13 20.91 -13.17 -16.63
CA ASP A 13 20.35 -13.25 -15.28
C ASP A 13 18.98 -13.93 -15.28
N ILE A 14 18.11 -13.59 -16.25
CA ILE A 14 16.80 -14.24 -16.43
C ILE A 14 16.95 -15.74 -16.70
N PHE A 15 17.89 -16.16 -17.55
CA PHE A 15 18.08 -17.57 -17.92
C PHE A 15 19.11 -18.31 -17.04
N LYS A 16 19.67 -17.65 -16.02
CA LYS A 16 20.65 -18.28 -15.11
C LYS A 16 20.01 -19.48 -14.43
N ASN A 17 20.57 -20.67 -14.60
CA ASN A 17 20.04 -21.94 -14.08
C ASN A 17 18.61 -22.29 -14.55
N ALA A 18 18.12 -21.68 -15.63
CA ALA A 18 16.86 -22.08 -16.24
C ALA A 18 16.98 -23.49 -16.83
N TYR A 19 16.00 -24.33 -16.57
CA TYR A 19 15.89 -25.67 -17.16
C TYR A 19 14.55 -25.79 -17.90
N LEU A 20 14.53 -26.59 -18.96
CA LEU A 20 13.30 -26.92 -19.68
C LEU A 20 12.66 -28.13 -19.00
N PRO A 21 11.44 -28.00 -18.41
CA PRO A 21 10.80 -29.09 -17.69
C PRO A 21 10.15 -30.14 -18.62
N TYR A 22 10.22 -29.96 -19.94
CA TYR A 22 9.61 -30.86 -20.92
C TYR A 22 10.44 -32.12 -21.12
N ARG A 23 9.83 -33.27 -20.84
CA ARG A 23 10.43 -34.59 -21.07
C ARG A 23 10.09 -35.18 -22.44
N ASP A 24 8.93 -34.80 -22.99
CA ASP A 24 8.43 -35.28 -24.29
C ASP A 24 8.72 -34.26 -25.42
N PRO A 25 9.47 -34.66 -26.47
CA PRO A 25 9.80 -33.78 -27.58
C PRO A 25 8.56 -33.25 -28.34
N GLU A 26 7.50 -34.05 -28.44
CA GLU A 26 6.30 -33.67 -29.19
C GLU A 26 5.52 -32.57 -28.47
N THR A 27 5.39 -32.67 -27.15
CA THR A 27 4.84 -31.63 -26.29
C THR A 27 5.63 -30.32 -26.42
N LEU A 28 6.97 -30.39 -26.40
CA LEU A 28 7.81 -29.20 -26.60
C LEU A 28 7.61 -28.60 -28.00
N ARG A 29 7.50 -29.43 -29.03
CA ARG A 29 7.26 -28.98 -30.41
C ARG A 29 5.92 -28.25 -30.54
N ILE A 30 4.85 -28.80 -29.96
CA ILE A 30 3.52 -28.17 -29.94
C ILE A 30 3.58 -26.84 -29.20
N PHE A 31 4.19 -26.80 -28.01
CA PHE A 31 4.36 -25.57 -27.25
C PHE A 31 5.12 -24.50 -28.03
N LEU A 32 6.26 -24.83 -28.64
CA LEU A 32 7.04 -23.89 -29.45
C LEU A 32 6.26 -23.40 -30.68
N LYS A 33 5.42 -24.25 -31.28
CA LYS A 33 4.55 -23.86 -32.41
C LYS A 33 3.50 -22.83 -31.97
N GLU A 34 2.88 -23.01 -30.80
CA GLU A 34 1.94 -22.04 -30.24
C GLU A 34 2.63 -20.72 -29.88
N ILE A 35 3.81 -20.76 -29.26
CA ILE A 35 4.58 -19.53 -28.98
C ILE A 35 4.96 -18.81 -30.27
N ASN A 36 5.34 -19.54 -31.32
CA ASN A 36 5.70 -18.95 -32.62
C ASN A 36 4.48 -18.39 -33.38
N SER A 37 3.26 -18.86 -33.10
CA SER A 37 2.03 -18.32 -33.70
C SER A 37 1.61 -17.00 -33.04
N PHE A 38 2.05 -16.76 -31.80
CA PHE A 38 1.72 -15.58 -31.03
C PHE A 38 2.39 -14.33 -31.62
N LYS A 39 1.57 -13.37 -32.07
CA LYS A 39 2.03 -12.05 -32.53
C LYS A 39 1.64 -10.99 -31.50
N TYR A 40 2.58 -10.15 -31.13
CA TYR A 40 2.34 -8.99 -30.28
C TYR A 40 2.90 -7.74 -30.95
N ASP A 41 2.17 -6.64 -30.84
CA ASP A 41 2.51 -5.34 -31.43
C ASP A 41 3.18 -4.39 -30.42
N HIS A 42 2.93 -4.60 -29.12
CA HIS A 42 3.45 -3.76 -28.05
C HIS A 42 3.94 -4.58 -26.85
N SER A 43 5.16 -4.31 -26.37
CA SER A 43 5.77 -5.00 -25.23
C SER A 43 4.96 -4.87 -23.93
N GLU A 44 4.24 -3.77 -23.76
CA GLU A 44 3.44 -3.51 -22.56
C GLU A 44 2.19 -4.40 -22.49
N ARG A 45 1.49 -4.63 -23.61
CA ARG A 45 0.36 -5.58 -23.68
C ARG A 45 0.79 -7.00 -23.32
N LEU A 46 2.03 -7.35 -23.70
CA LEU A 46 2.64 -8.61 -23.30
C LEU A 46 2.92 -8.64 -21.80
N GLY A 47 3.33 -7.52 -21.21
CA GLY A 47 3.45 -7.34 -19.76
C GLY A 47 2.14 -7.54 -19.00
N ASP A 48 1.04 -6.93 -19.46
CA ASP A 48 -0.26 -7.08 -18.82
C ASP A 48 -0.80 -8.52 -18.96
N ALA A 49 -0.60 -9.15 -20.12
CA ALA A 49 -0.91 -10.56 -20.31
C ALA A 49 -0.07 -11.47 -19.41
N PHE A 50 1.22 -11.15 -19.23
CA PHE A 50 2.12 -11.87 -18.32
C PHE A 50 1.63 -11.74 -16.87
N GLU A 51 1.23 -10.55 -16.44
CA GLU A 51 0.64 -10.32 -15.11
C GLU A 51 -0.66 -11.09 -14.89
N TYR A 52 -1.53 -11.14 -15.90
CA TYR A 52 -2.73 -11.96 -15.85
C TYR A 52 -2.38 -13.45 -15.69
N LEU A 53 -1.44 -13.96 -16.49
CA LEU A 53 -1.00 -15.34 -16.38
C LEU A 53 -0.42 -15.65 -15.00
N LEU A 54 0.41 -14.75 -14.45
CA LEU A 54 0.93 -14.90 -13.09
C LEU A 54 -0.20 -14.94 -12.06
N SER A 55 -1.25 -14.14 -12.22
CA SER A 55 -2.40 -14.16 -11.32
C SER A 55 -3.16 -15.50 -11.37
N VAL A 56 -3.26 -16.12 -12.55
CA VAL A 56 -3.91 -17.43 -12.73
C VAL A 56 -3.03 -18.56 -12.19
N LEU A 57 -1.74 -18.58 -12.54
CA LEU A 57 -0.79 -19.63 -12.14
C LEU A 57 -0.56 -19.65 -10.63
N SER A 58 -0.60 -18.48 -9.99
CA SER A 58 -0.48 -18.38 -8.53
C SER A 58 -1.66 -19.04 -7.80
N SER A 59 -2.82 -19.19 -8.43
CA SER A 59 -3.98 -19.86 -7.83
C SER A 59 -3.86 -21.39 -7.76
N GLN A 60 -2.82 -21.96 -8.39
CA GLN A 60 -2.63 -23.41 -8.55
C GLN A 60 -1.38 -23.97 -7.84
N GLY A 61 -0.62 -23.17 -7.08
CA GLY A 61 0.69 -23.51 -6.53
C GLY A 61 0.81 -23.61 -5.00
N ASP A 62 1.84 -24.32 -4.54
CA ASP A 62 2.15 -24.70 -3.15
C ASP A 62 2.24 -23.54 -2.14
N ALA A 63 1.92 -23.88 -0.88
CA ALA A 63 1.78 -22.99 0.27
C ALA A 63 3.00 -22.07 0.50
N GLY A 64 2.80 -20.76 0.36
CA GLY A 64 3.70 -19.74 0.92
C GLY A 64 3.88 -18.45 0.11
N MET A 65 3.40 -18.40 -1.13
CA MET A 65 3.61 -17.26 -2.03
C MET A 65 2.37 -16.36 -2.09
N PHE A 66 2.23 -15.45 -1.13
CA PHE A 66 1.07 -14.56 -1.06
C PHE A 66 1.19 -13.43 -2.09
N ARG A 67 0.38 -13.48 -3.13
CA ARG A 67 0.21 -12.39 -4.09
C ARG A 67 -0.63 -11.28 -3.49
N THR A 68 -0.17 -10.03 -3.60
CA THR A 68 -0.98 -8.86 -3.25
C THR A 68 -2.00 -8.57 -4.35
N PRO A 69 -3.31 -8.46 -4.03
CA PRO A 69 -4.31 -8.06 -5.01
C PRO A 69 -4.03 -6.67 -5.59
N ARG A 70 -4.28 -6.48 -6.89
CA ARG A 70 -3.88 -5.27 -7.63
C ARG A 70 -4.52 -4.00 -7.10
N HIS A 71 -5.81 -4.03 -6.80
CA HIS A 71 -6.53 -2.89 -6.23
C HIS A 71 -5.99 -2.47 -4.85
N ILE A 72 -5.41 -3.40 -4.08
CA ILE A 72 -4.74 -3.10 -2.81
C ILE A 72 -3.37 -2.46 -3.05
N ILE A 73 -2.61 -2.95 -4.05
CA ILE A 73 -1.34 -2.33 -4.47
C ILE A 73 -1.59 -0.88 -4.87
N GLU A 74 -2.56 -0.64 -5.75
CA GLU A 74 -2.91 0.70 -6.26
C GLU A 74 -3.37 1.62 -5.14
N PHE A 75 -4.20 1.12 -4.22
CA PHE A 75 -4.64 1.87 -3.05
C PHE A 75 -3.46 2.33 -2.17
N MET A 76 -2.49 1.44 -1.91
CA MET A 76 -1.30 1.78 -1.14
C MET A 76 -0.40 2.78 -1.88
N VAL A 77 -0.19 2.58 -3.17
CA VAL A 77 0.60 3.48 -4.02
C VAL A 77 -0.03 4.87 -4.08
N ASP A 78 -1.36 4.97 -4.20
CA ASP A 78 -2.08 6.24 -4.23
C ASP A 78 -1.99 6.99 -2.89
N ILE A 79 -2.04 6.28 -1.75
CA ILE A 79 -1.86 6.89 -0.42
C ILE A 79 -0.44 7.40 -0.22
N VAL A 80 0.56 6.58 -0.59
CA VAL A 80 1.97 6.93 -0.45
C VAL A 80 2.38 8.00 -1.44
N ASP A 81 1.80 8.01 -2.63
CA ASP A 81 1.96 9.04 -3.67
C ASP A 81 3.44 9.27 -4.07
N PRO A 82 4.13 8.27 -4.65
CA PRO A 82 5.53 8.37 -5.06
C PRO A 82 5.76 9.42 -6.15
N LYS A 83 6.91 10.11 -6.10
CA LYS A 83 7.30 11.18 -7.02
C LYS A 83 8.48 10.81 -7.89
N LYS A 84 8.66 11.55 -8.98
CA LYS A 84 9.65 11.26 -10.05
C LYS A 84 11.11 11.40 -9.62
N ASP A 85 11.37 12.12 -8.54
CA ASP A 85 12.69 12.40 -7.98
C ASP A 85 13.04 11.53 -6.75
N GLU A 86 12.11 10.68 -6.33
CA GLU A 86 12.25 9.84 -5.14
C GLU A 86 12.82 8.46 -5.47
N THR A 87 13.50 7.86 -4.49
CA THR A 87 13.95 6.47 -4.51
C THR A 87 12.87 5.53 -3.97
N ILE A 88 12.67 4.39 -4.62
CA ILE A 88 11.60 3.44 -4.32
C ILE A 88 12.20 2.06 -4.08
N LEU A 89 11.86 1.44 -2.95
CA LEU A 89 12.31 0.09 -2.59
C LEU A 89 11.13 -0.81 -2.23
N ASP A 90 11.16 -2.05 -2.69
CA ASP A 90 10.36 -3.15 -2.16
C ASP A 90 11.30 -4.27 -1.66
N PRO A 91 11.49 -4.45 -0.34
CA PRO A 91 12.45 -5.40 0.21
C PRO A 91 11.95 -6.87 0.22
N ALA A 92 10.77 -7.13 -0.35
CA ALA A 92 10.20 -8.47 -0.55
C ALA A 92 9.33 -8.47 -1.83
N CYS A 93 9.95 -8.15 -2.97
CA CYS A 93 9.24 -7.66 -4.14
C CYS A 93 8.39 -8.71 -4.86
N GLY A 94 8.64 -10.00 -4.67
CA GLY A 94 7.99 -11.07 -5.42
C GLY A 94 8.17 -10.82 -6.91
N THR A 95 7.08 -10.56 -7.64
CA THR A 95 7.15 -10.24 -9.06
C THR A 95 7.20 -8.73 -9.37
N ALA A 96 7.53 -7.88 -8.41
CA ALA A 96 7.63 -6.43 -8.54
C ALA A 96 6.29 -5.68 -8.76
N GLY A 97 5.20 -6.17 -8.16
CA GLY A 97 3.87 -5.55 -8.33
C GLY A 97 3.79 -4.10 -7.82
N PHE A 98 4.35 -3.82 -6.65
CA PHE A 98 4.42 -2.45 -6.11
C PHE A 98 5.31 -1.54 -6.94
N LEU A 99 6.46 -2.04 -7.41
CA LEU A 99 7.42 -1.26 -8.21
C LEU A 99 6.81 -0.81 -9.55
N ILE A 100 6.12 -1.73 -10.24
CA ILE A 100 5.42 -1.42 -11.49
C ILE A 100 4.29 -0.42 -11.25
N SER A 101 3.49 -0.61 -10.19
CA SER A 101 2.38 0.30 -9.87
C SER A 101 2.87 1.69 -9.49
N ALA A 102 3.97 1.80 -8.72
CA ALA A 102 4.60 3.08 -8.41
C ALA A 102 5.12 3.80 -9.67
N TYR A 103 5.72 3.07 -10.61
CA TYR A 103 6.11 3.64 -11.90
C TYR A 103 4.91 4.14 -12.72
N LYS A 104 3.87 3.32 -12.85
CA LYS A 104 2.60 3.69 -13.51
C LYS A 104 1.97 4.92 -12.86
N HIS A 105 2.02 5.04 -11.53
CA HIS A 105 1.55 6.22 -10.79
C HIS A 105 2.34 7.48 -11.15
N ILE A 106 3.67 7.40 -11.22
CA ILE A 106 4.52 8.53 -11.62
C ILE A 106 4.20 8.95 -13.06
N LEU A 107 4.04 8.00 -13.99
CA LEU A 107 3.64 8.31 -15.37
C LEU A 107 2.27 8.99 -15.41
N LYS A 108 1.28 8.46 -14.69
CA LYS A 108 -0.07 9.04 -14.56
C LYS A 108 -0.01 10.49 -14.11
N HIS A 109 0.69 10.77 -13.02
CA HIS A 109 0.81 12.13 -12.47
C HIS A 109 1.64 13.10 -13.33
N ASN A 110 2.34 12.61 -14.36
CA ASN A 110 3.12 13.41 -15.29
C ASN A 110 2.60 13.26 -16.74
N SER A 111 1.29 13.02 -16.93
CA SER A 111 0.64 12.97 -18.24
C SER A 111 -0.31 14.15 -18.42
N GLN A 112 -0.39 14.72 -19.63
CA GLN A 112 -1.22 15.91 -19.91
C GLN A 112 -2.72 15.68 -19.72
N ASN A 113 -3.16 14.44 -19.98
CA ASN A 113 -4.55 14.00 -19.87
C ASN A 113 -4.93 13.56 -18.45
N TYR A 114 -4.02 13.71 -17.48
CA TYR A 114 -4.31 13.52 -16.07
C TYR A 114 -4.40 14.88 -15.36
N ARG A 115 -5.54 15.15 -14.71
CA ARG A 115 -5.73 16.35 -13.87
C ARG A 115 -6.27 15.94 -12.51
N THR A 116 -5.49 16.23 -11.47
CA THR A 116 -5.89 15.99 -10.07
C THR A 116 -7.20 16.74 -9.76
N GLY A 117 -8.26 16.00 -9.39
CA GLY A 117 -9.57 16.57 -9.06
C GLY A 117 -10.58 16.71 -10.21
N GLN A 118 -10.17 16.46 -11.45
CA GLN A 118 -11.05 16.39 -12.64
C GLN A 118 -11.03 15.02 -13.32
N ALA A 119 -10.37 14.03 -12.73
CA ALA A 119 -10.49 12.65 -13.17
C ALA A 119 -11.98 12.28 -13.09
N LYS A 120 -12.68 12.33 -14.24
CA LYS A 120 -13.93 11.61 -14.40
C LYS A 120 -13.56 10.18 -14.09
N GLU A 121 -14.00 9.68 -12.95
CA GLU A 121 -14.15 8.24 -12.76
C GLU A 121 -15.08 7.82 -13.88
N THR A 122 -14.52 7.38 -15.00
CA THR A 122 -15.29 6.74 -16.05
C THR A 122 -15.81 5.49 -15.37
N LEU A 123 -17.09 5.45 -15.02
CA LEU A 123 -17.67 4.30 -14.36
C LEU A 123 -18.15 3.31 -15.42
N ASP A 124 -18.08 2.01 -15.17
CA ASP A 124 -18.76 1.02 -15.99
C ASP A 124 -20.28 1.08 -15.76
N GLU A 125 -21.02 0.21 -16.46
CA GLU A 125 -22.48 0.09 -16.33
C GLU A 125 -22.96 -0.25 -14.89
N LYS A 126 -22.03 -0.62 -14.01
CA LYS A 126 -22.26 -0.98 -12.60
C LYS A 126 -21.69 0.04 -11.62
N GLY A 127 -21.27 1.21 -12.09
CA GLY A 127 -20.80 2.28 -11.22
C GLY A 127 -19.37 2.11 -10.70
N LEU A 128 -18.55 1.22 -11.27
CA LEU A 128 -17.14 1.06 -10.91
C LEU A 128 -16.24 1.92 -11.80
N PRO A 129 -15.25 2.64 -11.26
CA PRO A 129 -14.19 3.22 -12.08
C PRO A 129 -13.62 2.16 -13.04
N ILE A 130 -13.71 2.41 -14.34
CA ILE A 130 -13.15 1.59 -15.43
C ILE A 130 -11.64 1.38 -15.22
N GLU A 131 -10.98 2.30 -14.50
CA GLU A 131 -9.59 2.17 -14.01
C GLU A 131 -9.37 0.92 -13.13
N LEU A 132 -10.40 0.47 -12.39
CA LEU A 132 -10.36 -0.75 -11.57
C LEU A 132 -10.74 -2.01 -12.35
N LEU A 133 -11.25 -1.89 -13.59
CA LEU A 133 -11.86 -2.98 -14.37
C LEU A 133 -11.07 -3.36 -15.62
N THR A 134 -10.32 -2.42 -16.17
CA THR A 134 -9.48 -2.68 -17.33
C THR A 134 -8.18 -3.28 -16.83
N LEU A 135 -7.83 -4.49 -17.32
CA LEU A 135 -6.43 -4.82 -17.57
C LEU A 135 -5.82 -3.55 -18.16
N ASP A 136 -4.86 -2.97 -17.44
CA ASP A 136 -4.19 -1.74 -17.82
C ASP A 136 -4.16 -1.63 -19.34
N SER A 137 -4.82 -0.61 -19.88
CA SER A 137 -4.40 -0.13 -21.19
C SER A 137 -3.36 0.93 -20.90
N PRO A 138 -2.06 0.59 -20.91
CA PRO A 138 -0.98 1.55 -20.70
C PRO A 138 -0.94 2.65 -21.77
N LEU A 139 -1.80 2.59 -22.79
CA LEU A 139 -2.06 3.68 -23.71
C LEU A 139 -2.63 4.94 -23.02
N ARG A 140 -3.17 4.84 -21.79
CA ARG A 140 -3.84 5.99 -21.17
C ARG A 140 -2.87 7.05 -20.68
N TYR A 141 -1.74 6.70 -20.06
CA TYR A 141 -0.84 7.70 -19.46
C TYR A 141 0.61 7.43 -19.85
N LYS A 142 1.12 8.15 -20.85
CA LYS A 142 2.49 7.92 -21.35
C LYS A 142 3.54 8.68 -20.53
N GLY A 143 3.13 9.58 -19.65
CA GLY A 143 4.03 10.46 -18.89
C GLY A 143 4.67 11.53 -19.75
N GLU A 144 3.95 12.11 -20.73
CA GLU A 144 4.50 13.03 -21.74
C GLU A 144 5.15 14.29 -21.16
N LEU A 145 4.89 14.61 -19.89
CA LEU A 145 5.53 15.72 -19.17
C LEU A 145 6.90 15.37 -18.60
N LEU A 146 7.32 14.09 -18.67
CA LEU A 146 8.65 13.64 -18.24
C LEU A 146 9.67 13.77 -19.38
N THR A 147 10.78 14.42 -19.06
CA THR A 147 11.98 14.42 -19.91
C THR A 147 12.62 13.03 -19.98
N ASN A 148 13.46 12.80 -20.99
CA ASN A 148 14.19 11.54 -21.14
C ASN A 148 15.10 11.24 -19.93
N ASP A 149 15.71 12.26 -19.34
CA ASP A 149 16.59 12.09 -18.18
C ASP A 149 15.81 11.79 -16.91
N GLU A 150 14.62 12.40 -16.73
CA GLU A 150 13.71 12.02 -15.64
C GLU A 150 13.25 10.57 -15.78
N ARG A 151 12.90 10.11 -16.99
CA ARG A 151 12.52 8.70 -17.22
C ARG A 151 13.63 7.74 -16.86
N LYS A 152 14.86 8.02 -17.29
CA LYS A 152 16.04 7.21 -16.94
C LYS A 152 16.26 7.20 -15.43
N ARG A 153 16.10 8.36 -14.76
CA ARG A 153 16.24 8.48 -13.31
C ARG A 153 15.18 7.68 -12.56
N ILE A 154 13.92 7.78 -12.96
CA ILE A 154 12.82 7.02 -12.33
C ILE A 154 13.12 5.52 -12.39
N VAL A 155 13.49 5.01 -13.57
CA VAL A 155 13.83 3.58 -13.73
C VAL A 155 15.02 3.18 -12.86
N ALA A 156 16.05 4.04 -12.75
CA ALA A 156 17.23 3.78 -11.92
C ALA A 156 16.97 3.92 -10.41
N ASN A 157 15.93 4.64 -10.02
CA ASN A 157 15.55 4.89 -8.63
C ASN A 157 14.64 3.78 -8.04
N ILE A 158 14.17 2.84 -8.87
CA ILE A 158 13.26 1.78 -8.47
C ILE A 158 14.06 0.49 -8.27
N LYS A 159 14.02 -0.04 -7.05
CA LYS A 159 14.78 -1.20 -6.62
C LYS A 159 13.92 -2.23 -5.89
N GLY A 160 14.28 -3.50 -5.97
CA GLY A 160 13.60 -4.56 -5.22
C GLY A 160 14.51 -5.70 -4.80
N TYR A 161 14.14 -6.37 -3.72
CA TYR A 161 14.83 -7.55 -3.20
C TYR A 161 13.87 -8.73 -3.13
N ASP A 162 14.37 -9.92 -3.49
CA ASP A 162 13.68 -11.16 -3.15
C ASP A 162 14.72 -12.26 -2.85
N ILE A 163 14.40 -13.14 -1.90
CA ILE A 163 15.29 -14.25 -1.54
C ILE A 163 15.18 -15.42 -2.53
N SER A 164 14.06 -15.52 -3.26
CA SER A 164 13.81 -16.62 -4.19
C SER A 164 14.39 -16.29 -5.58
N PRO A 165 15.32 -17.11 -6.10
CA PRO A 165 15.86 -16.93 -7.45
C PRO A 165 14.76 -16.94 -8.53
N ASP A 166 13.70 -17.71 -8.33
CA ASP A 166 12.58 -17.77 -9.27
C ASP A 166 11.76 -16.47 -9.25
N MET A 167 11.56 -15.86 -8.08
CA MET A 167 10.88 -14.55 -7.98
C MET A 167 11.72 -13.43 -8.57
N VAL A 168 13.04 -13.45 -8.36
CA VAL A 168 13.97 -12.52 -9.00
C VAL A 168 13.87 -12.64 -10.53
N ARG A 169 13.89 -13.85 -11.09
CA ARG A 169 13.71 -14.04 -12.55
C ARG A 169 12.35 -13.52 -13.04
N LEU A 170 11.27 -13.86 -12.34
CA LEU A 170 9.93 -13.41 -12.74
C LEU A 170 9.78 -11.88 -12.66
N SER A 171 10.31 -11.24 -11.62
CA SER A 171 10.30 -9.77 -11.50
C SER A 171 11.15 -9.09 -12.56
N LEU A 172 12.34 -9.61 -12.89
CA LEU A 172 13.17 -9.09 -13.97
C LEU A 172 12.44 -9.12 -15.32
N VAL A 173 11.81 -10.25 -15.67
CA VAL A 173 10.98 -10.36 -16.88
C VAL A 173 9.82 -9.38 -16.84
N ASN A 174 9.13 -9.32 -15.71
CA ASN A 174 7.95 -8.48 -15.57
C ASN A 174 8.26 -6.98 -15.71
N LEU A 175 9.30 -6.50 -15.03
CA LEU A 175 9.77 -5.12 -15.13
C LEU A 175 10.24 -4.81 -16.56
N TYR A 176 10.97 -5.73 -17.20
CA TYR A 176 11.39 -5.55 -18.59
C TYR A 176 10.22 -5.35 -19.55
N LEU A 177 9.17 -6.18 -19.42
CA LEU A 177 7.94 -6.04 -20.21
C LEU A 177 7.20 -4.71 -19.94
N HIS A 178 7.37 -4.15 -18.75
CA HIS A 178 6.82 -2.86 -18.34
C HIS A 178 7.76 -1.65 -18.59
N GLY A 179 8.77 -1.83 -19.45
CA GLY A 179 9.59 -0.72 -19.95
C GLY A 179 10.83 -0.40 -19.10
N PHE A 180 11.28 -1.33 -18.26
CA PHE A 180 12.53 -1.21 -17.51
C PHE A 180 13.66 -1.91 -18.28
N PRO A 181 14.48 -1.19 -19.08
CA PRO A 181 15.53 -1.82 -19.88
C PRO A 181 16.65 -2.44 -19.03
N LYS A 182 16.82 -1.95 -17.80
CA LYS A 182 17.78 -2.47 -16.81
C LYS A 182 17.12 -2.46 -15.43
N PRO A 183 16.24 -3.44 -15.13
CA PRO A 183 15.63 -3.56 -13.81
C PRO A 183 16.69 -3.78 -12.72
N ASP A 184 16.53 -3.16 -11.56
CA ASP A 184 17.42 -3.31 -10.40
C ASP A 184 16.76 -4.20 -9.34
N ILE A 185 16.87 -5.51 -9.54
CA ILE A 185 16.37 -6.53 -8.60
C ILE A 185 17.51 -7.43 -8.16
N ASP A 186 17.69 -7.54 -6.84
CA ASP A 186 18.73 -8.38 -6.25
C ASP A 186 18.14 -9.64 -5.61
N GLU A 187 18.83 -10.78 -5.82
CA GLU A 187 18.67 -11.98 -5.01
C GLU A 187 19.29 -11.74 -3.64
N TYR A 188 18.47 -11.37 -2.64
CA TYR A 188 18.95 -10.88 -1.35
C TYR A 188 18.04 -11.32 -0.20
N ASP A 189 18.66 -11.86 0.87
CA ASP A 189 17.96 -12.13 2.13
C ASP A 189 18.00 -10.89 3.03
N THR A 190 16.91 -10.12 2.94
CA THR A 190 16.68 -8.88 3.70
C THR A 190 16.89 -9.04 5.22
N LEU A 191 16.71 -10.24 5.78
CA LEU A 191 16.68 -10.41 7.23
C LEU A 191 17.96 -11.00 7.81
N THR A 192 18.75 -11.75 7.03
CA THR A 192 19.96 -12.41 7.54
C THR A 192 21.26 -11.74 7.08
N SER A 193 21.25 -11.03 5.95
CA SER A 193 22.39 -10.27 5.45
C SER A 193 22.34 -8.80 5.87
N ASP A 194 23.51 -8.19 6.12
CA ASP A 194 23.65 -6.77 6.43
C ASP A 194 24.40 -5.97 5.34
N GLU A 195 24.72 -6.61 4.21
CA GLU A 195 25.47 -6.01 3.09
C GLU A 195 24.78 -4.75 2.54
N ARG A 196 23.44 -4.73 2.54
CA ARG A 196 22.63 -3.63 2.03
C ARG A 196 21.96 -2.78 3.10
N TRP A 197 22.40 -2.89 4.35
CA TRP A 197 21.74 -2.18 5.47
C TRP A 197 21.83 -0.64 5.38
N ASN A 198 22.77 -0.12 4.58
CA ASN A 198 22.89 1.33 4.37
C ASN A 198 22.16 1.79 3.08
N ASP A 199 21.36 0.92 2.46
CA ASP A 199 20.51 1.27 1.32
C ASP A 199 19.21 1.89 1.84
N TYR A 200 19.09 3.21 1.76
CA TYR A 200 17.90 3.95 2.18
C TYR A 200 17.00 4.30 1.00
N ALA A 201 15.70 4.43 1.24
CA ALA A 201 14.73 4.85 0.24
C ALA A 201 13.76 5.93 0.77
N ASP A 202 13.30 6.80 -0.13
CA ASP A 202 12.26 7.78 0.15
C ASP A 202 10.88 7.13 0.22
N ILE A 203 10.68 6.09 -0.57
CA ILE A 203 9.45 5.32 -0.64
C ILE A 203 9.74 3.84 -0.41
N ILE A 204 9.03 3.24 0.54
CA ILE A 204 9.02 1.79 0.71
C ILE A 204 7.59 1.25 0.63
N LEU A 205 7.34 0.33 -0.29
CA LEU A 205 6.04 -0.31 -0.50
C LEU A 205 6.25 -1.81 -0.46
N ALA A 206 5.57 -2.51 0.45
CA ALA A 206 5.86 -3.93 0.65
C ALA A 206 4.64 -4.73 1.13
N ASN A 207 4.61 -6.00 0.72
CA ASN A 207 3.84 -7.06 1.37
C ASN A 207 4.79 -8.19 1.80
N PRO A 208 5.48 -8.04 2.93
CA PRO A 208 6.45 -9.04 3.38
C PRO A 208 5.78 -10.38 3.73
N PRO A 209 6.54 -11.49 3.72
CA PRO A 209 6.00 -12.81 4.08
C PRO A 209 5.46 -12.82 5.52
N PHE A 210 4.24 -13.35 5.70
CA PHE A 210 3.54 -13.38 7.00
C PHE A 210 4.00 -14.47 7.96
N MET A 211 4.85 -15.39 7.50
CA MET A 211 5.30 -16.55 8.27
C MET A 211 6.81 -16.66 8.27
N SER A 212 7.35 -17.12 9.39
CA SER A 212 8.76 -17.49 9.51
C SER A 212 8.94 -18.97 9.17
N PRO A 213 10.11 -19.37 8.62
CA PRO A 213 10.48 -20.78 8.48
C PRO A 213 10.37 -21.53 9.81
N LYS A 214 10.16 -22.86 9.74
CA LYS A 214 10.21 -23.72 10.94
C LYS A 214 11.58 -23.58 11.61
N GLY A 215 11.60 -23.09 12.85
CA GLY A 215 12.83 -22.78 13.60
C GLY A 215 13.13 -21.27 13.76
N GLY A 216 12.36 -20.40 13.09
CA GLY A 216 12.56 -18.95 13.12
C GLY A 216 13.76 -18.49 12.29
N ILE A 217 14.01 -17.19 12.29
CA ILE A 217 15.10 -16.57 11.55
C ILE A 217 16.24 -16.23 12.51
N LYS A 218 17.47 -16.30 12.01
CA LYS A 218 18.67 -15.79 12.71
C LYS A 218 19.06 -14.45 12.07
N PRO A 219 18.50 -13.33 12.53
CA PRO A 219 18.85 -12.04 11.96
C PRO A 219 20.27 -11.64 12.33
N HIS A 220 20.85 -10.73 11.54
CA HIS A 220 22.07 -10.03 11.93
C HIS A 220 21.78 -9.05 13.09
N LYS A 221 22.82 -8.42 13.65
CA LYS A 221 22.73 -7.68 14.93
C LYS A 221 22.26 -6.22 14.83
N ARG A 222 21.97 -5.70 13.64
CA ARG A 222 21.70 -4.25 13.45
C ARG A 222 20.22 -3.89 13.62
N PHE A 223 19.31 -4.86 13.71
CA PHE A 223 17.90 -4.62 14.00
C PHE A 223 17.71 -3.95 15.36
N THR A 224 16.80 -2.98 15.40
CA THR A 224 16.40 -2.30 16.64
C THR A 224 15.62 -3.27 17.52
N VAL A 225 14.72 -4.04 16.92
CA VAL A 225 13.87 -5.00 17.63
C VAL A 225 14.53 -6.38 17.63
N GLN A 226 14.84 -6.88 18.82
CA GLN A 226 15.36 -8.23 19.00
C GLN A 226 14.24 -9.27 18.81
N ALA A 227 14.17 -9.89 17.62
CA ALA A 227 13.13 -10.83 17.24
C ALA A 227 13.68 -12.02 16.42
N LYS A 228 12.91 -13.11 16.34
CA LYS A 228 13.15 -14.25 15.43
C LYS A 228 12.03 -14.43 14.40
N ARG A 229 11.07 -13.51 14.39
CA ARG A 229 9.85 -13.52 13.59
C ARG A 229 10.05 -12.61 12.38
N SER A 230 9.95 -13.16 11.17
CA SER A 230 10.11 -12.43 9.90
C SER A 230 9.23 -11.20 9.85
N GLU A 231 7.97 -11.35 10.21
CA GLU A 231 6.98 -10.27 10.12
C GLU A 231 7.35 -9.07 11.02
N VAL A 232 8.03 -9.32 12.15
CA VAL A 232 8.52 -8.25 13.04
C VAL A 232 9.76 -7.59 12.45
N LEU A 233 10.71 -8.39 11.98
CA LEU A 233 11.99 -7.92 11.45
C LEU A 233 11.81 -7.13 10.14
N PHE A 234 10.90 -7.53 9.25
CA PHE A 234 10.62 -6.78 8.03
C PHE A 234 10.06 -5.38 8.31
N VAL A 235 9.16 -5.24 9.30
CA VAL A 235 8.60 -3.93 9.64
C VAL A 235 9.65 -3.04 10.31
N ASP A 236 10.54 -3.62 11.12
CA ASP A 236 11.72 -2.93 11.67
C ASP A 236 12.66 -2.45 10.54
N TYR A 237 13.02 -3.35 9.63
CA TYR A 237 13.81 -3.03 8.42
C TYR A 237 13.19 -1.86 7.65
N ILE A 238 11.91 -1.95 7.29
CA ILE A 238 11.22 -0.92 6.51
C ILE A 238 11.27 0.43 7.22
N ALA A 239 11.02 0.49 8.54
CA ALA A 239 11.07 1.74 9.29
C ALA A 239 12.46 2.36 9.33
N GLU A 240 13.50 1.56 9.56
CA GLU A 240 14.89 2.01 9.68
C GLU A 240 15.50 2.45 8.35
N HIS A 241 15.08 1.85 7.23
CA HIS A 241 15.61 2.14 5.89
C HIS A 241 14.90 3.31 5.20
N LEU A 242 13.97 3.99 5.88
CA LEU A 242 13.42 5.26 5.41
C LEU A 242 14.43 6.40 5.55
N THR A 243 14.59 7.18 4.48
CA THR A 243 15.27 8.48 4.54
C THR A 243 14.56 9.41 5.54
N PRO A 244 15.18 10.52 5.99
CA PRO A 244 14.56 11.44 6.96
C PRO A 244 13.17 11.99 6.55
N ASN A 245 12.91 12.11 5.24
CA ASN A 245 11.62 12.52 4.68
C ASN A 245 10.82 11.33 4.10
N GLY A 246 11.31 10.11 4.32
CA GLY A 246 10.78 8.91 3.72
C GLY A 246 9.45 8.49 4.34
N ARG A 247 8.68 7.77 3.53
CA ARG A 247 7.36 7.25 3.87
C ARG A 247 7.18 5.85 3.29
N ALA A 248 6.35 5.05 3.97
CA ALA A 248 6.10 3.68 3.57
C ALA A 248 4.63 3.30 3.71
N ALA A 249 4.21 2.29 2.95
CA ALA A 249 3.03 1.51 3.28
C ALA A 249 3.40 0.02 3.26
N VAL A 250 3.10 -0.67 4.37
CA VAL A 250 3.44 -2.09 4.55
C VAL A 250 2.21 -2.87 4.99
N ILE A 251 1.95 -3.99 4.32
CA ILE A 251 0.92 -4.95 4.74
C ILE A 251 1.50 -5.81 5.87
N VAL A 252 0.76 -5.95 6.96
CA VAL A 252 1.14 -6.73 8.13
C VAL A 252 0.02 -7.66 8.59
N PRO A 253 0.34 -8.84 9.14
CA PRO A 253 -0.66 -9.71 9.76
C PRO A 253 -1.13 -9.14 11.11
N GLU A 254 -2.29 -9.60 11.59
CA GLU A 254 -2.88 -9.20 12.88
C GLU A 254 -1.93 -9.35 14.09
N GLY A 255 -0.96 -10.28 14.04
CA GLY A 255 0.05 -10.41 15.09
C GLY A 255 0.81 -9.10 15.35
N ILE A 256 1.16 -8.34 14.32
CA ILE A 256 1.82 -7.03 14.44
C ILE A 256 0.91 -6.00 15.10
N ILE A 257 -0.41 -6.16 15.04
CA ILE A 257 -1.40 -5.21 15.54
C ILE A 257 -1.60 -5.32 17.05
N PHE A 258 -1.68 -6.54 17.59
CA PHE A 258 -2.10 -6.73 18.98
C PHE A 258 -1.35 -7.80 19.79
N GLN A 259 -0.46 -8.59 19.20
CA GLN A 259 0.18 -9.70 19.92
C GLN A 259 1.07 -9.23 21.08
N SER A 260 0.88 -9.78 22.28
CA SER A 260 1.55 -9.32 23.51
C SER A 260 3.01 -9.76 23.69
N GLY A 261 3.63 -10.41 22.70
CA GLY A 261 5.05 -10.80 22.79
C GLY A 261 5.97 -9.58 22.86
N THR A 262 7.05 -9.67 23.63
CA THR A 262 7.98 -8.54 23.87
C THR A 262 8.48 -7.87 22.59
N ALA A 263 8.83 -8.65 21.57
CA ALA A 263 9.25 -8.15 20.27
C ALA A 263 8.14 -7.34 19.57
N TYR A 264 6.89 -7.84 19.56
CA TYR A 264 5.75 -7.15 18.97
C TYR A 264 5.41 -5.85 19.70
N LYS A 265 5.51 -5.84 21.04
CA LYS A 265 5.31 -4.61 21.83
C LYS A 265 6.41 -3.59 21.58
N SER A 266 7.66 -4.03 21.51
CA SER A 266 8.80 -3.17 21.24
C SER A 266 8.72 -2.56 19.84
N LEU A 267 8.34 -3.36 18.84
CA LEU A 267 8.08 -2.87 17.49
C LEU A 267 6.96 -1.82 17.48
N ARG A 268 5.79 -2.13 18.06
CA ARG A 268 4.66 -1.19 18.09
C ARG A 268 5.01 0.12 18.80
N LYS A 269 5.74 0.05 19.91
CA LYS A 269 6.29 1.23 20.60
C LYS A 269 7.16 2.07 19.65
N MET A 270 8.18 1.45 19.04
CA MET A 270 9.09 2.11 18.11
C MET A 270 8.34 2.81 16.96
N LEU A 271 7.34 2.13 16.39
CA LEU A 271 6.52 2.65 15.31
C LEU A 271 5.67 3.84 15.76
N VAL A 272 4.92 3.71 16.86
CA VAL A 272 4.06 4.78 17.38
C VAL A 272 4.86 6.04 17.72
N GLU A 273 6.05 5.86 18.29
CA GLU A 273 6.91 6.98 18.69
C GLU A 273 7.51 7.69 17.46
N ASN A 274 7.97 6.97 16.44
CA ASN A 274 8.88 7.53 15.44
C ASN A 274 8.42 7.49 13.99
N TYR A 275 7.47 6.63 13.63
CA TYR A 275 7.24 6.29 12.21
C TYR A 275 5.77 6.28 11.79
N LEU A 276 4.86 5.83 12.65
CA LEU A 276 3.49 5.50 12.30
C LEU A 276 2.59 6.74 12.25
N VAL A 277 1.85 6.90 11.15
CA VAL A 277 0.86 7.99 10.97
C VAL A 277 -0.56 7.50 10.72
N ALA A 278 -0.73 6.29 10.16
CA ALA A 278 -2.04 5.67 10.03
C ALA A 278 -1.98 4.13 10.06
N VAL A 279 -3.08 3.51 10.49
CA VAL A 279 -3.31 2.06 10.47
C VAL A 279 -4.63 1.81 9.75
N ILE A 280 -4.61 1.01 8.69
CA ILE A 280 -5.79 0.70 7.88
C ILE A 280 -6.11 -0.79 8.05
N SER A 281 -7.21 -1.12 8.72
CA SER A 281 -7.67 -2.50 8.86
C SER A 281 -8.33 -2.97 7.56
N LEU A 282 -7.91 -4.13 7.04
CA LEU A 282 -8.55 -4.79 5.91
C LEU A 282 -9.50 -5.90 6.41
N PRO A 283 -10.54 -6.25 5.62
CA PRO A 283 -11.40 -7.37 5.97
C PRO A 283 -10.67 -8.71 5.81
N ALA A 284 -11.04 -9.72 6.60
CA ALA A 284 -10.51 -11.07 6.44
C ALA A 284 -10.93 -11.64 5.08
N GLY A 285 -10.00 -12.23 4.33
CA GLY A 285 -10.28 -12.79 3.00
C GLY A 285 -9.95 -11.88 1.82
N VAL A 286 -9.40 -10.68 2.04
CA VAL A 286 -8.84 -9.85 0.95
C VAL A 286 -7.81 -10.61 0.11
N PHE A 287 -7.04 -11.49 0.75
CA PHE A 287 -5.98 -12.28 0.12
C PHE A 287 -6.45 -13.68 -0.30
N ASN A 288 -7.75 -13.98 -0.28
CA ASN A 288 -8.26 -15.24 -0.79
C ASN A 288 -8.05 -15.35 -2.32
N PRO A 289 -7.88 -16.58 -2.87
CA PRO A 289 -7.80 -17.86 -2.16
C PRO A 289 -6.43 -18.16 -1.54
N TYR A 290 -5.45 -17.27 -1.68
CA TYR A 290 -4.07 -17.49 -1.20
C TYR A 290 -3.98 -17.55 0.33
N SER A 291 -4.73 -16.70 1.03
CA SER A 291 -4.75 -16.62 2.48
C SER A 291 -6.05 -16.05 3.03
N GLY A 292 -6.58 -16.71 4.07
CA GLY A 292 -7.67 -16.19 4.90
C GLY A 292 -7.19 -15.28 6.04
N VAL A 293 -5.88 -15.05 6.19
CA VAL A 293 -5.32 -14.23 7.26
C VAL A 293 -5.85 -12.80 7.14
N LYS A 294 -6.35 -12.25 8.24
CA LYS A 294 -6.70 -10.84 8.34
C LYS A 294 -5.43 -9.99 8.47
N THR A 295 -5.37 -8.92 7.70
CA THR A 295 -4.20 -8.05 7.58
C THR A 295 -4.59 -6.60 7.75
N SER A 296 -3.58 -5.77 7.99
CA SER A 296 -3.71 -4.32 8.03
C SER A 296 -2.60 -3.69 7.21
N ILE A 297 -2.78 -2.45 6.77
CA ILE A 297 -1.73 -1.63 6.17
C ILE A 297 -1.26 -0.63 7.23
N LEU A 298 0.04 -0.60 7.51
CA LEU A 298 0.67 0.45 8.28
C LEU A 298 1.20 1.52 7.33
N VAL A 299 0.79 2.77 7.54
CA VAL A 299 1.33 3.92 6.81
C VAL A 299 2.34 4.62 7.70
N LEU A 300 3.59 4.64 7.24
CA LEU A 300 4.72 5.25 7.94
C LEU A 300 5.11 6.55 7.23
N ASP A 301 5.48 7.57 7.99
CA ASP A 301 6.06 8.81 7.48
C ASP A 301 6.96 9.40 8.57
N LYS A 302 8.29 9.30 8.38
CA LYS A 302 9.30 9.60 9.40
C LYS A 302 9.29 11.08 9.81
N ARG A 303 8.85 11.96 8.91
CA ARG A 303 8.73 13.39 9.16
C ARG A 303 7.42 13.71 9.88
N LEU A 304 6.29 13.20 9.37
CA LEU A 304 4.98 13.51 9.94
C LEU A 304 4.75 12.86 11.29
N ALA A 305 5.27 11.65 11.52
CA ALA A 305 5.11 10.94 12.79
C ALA A 305 5.66 11.73 13.98
N LYS A 306 6.71 12.54 13.78
CA LYS A 306 7.29 13.42 14.80
C LYS A 306 6.50 14.72 15.00
N LYS A 307 5.74 15.14 13.99
CA LYS A 307 4.90 16.35 14.05
C LYS A 307 3.55 16.10 14.71
N THR A 308 2.99 14.89 14.56
CA THR A 308 1.66 14.56 15.07
C THR A 308 1.68 13.86 16.43
N GLY A 309 0.78 14.27 17.32
CA GLY A 309 0.47 13.56 18.56
C GLY A 309 -0.60 12.47 18.40
N THR A 310 -1.13 12.27 17.18
CA THR A 310 -2.24 11.35 16.88
C THR A 310 -1.88 10.38 15.75
N ILE A 311 -2.52 9.20 15.77
CA ILE A 311 -2.45 8.18 14.73
C ILE A 311 -3.85 7.96 14.19
N LEU A 312 -3.99 7.97 12.86
CA LEU A 312 -5.27 7.74 12.20
C LEU A 312 -5.56 6.24 12.07
N PHE A 313 -6.67 5.76 12.60
CA PHE A 313 -7.17 4.42 12.33
C PHE A 313 -8.25 4.48 11.26
N ALA A 314 -8.12 3.67 10.22
CA ALA A 314 -9.13 3.50 9.19
C ALA A 314 -9.59 2.05 9.10
N LYS A 315 -10.84 1.83 8.73
CA LYS A 315 -11.40 0.49 8.53
C LYS A 315 -11.99 0.38 7.13
N ILE A 316 -11.59 -0.67 6.42
CA ILE A 316 -12.20 -1.10 5.17
C ILE A 316 -13.04 -2.33 5.51
N GLU A 317 -14.32 -2.30 5.17
CA GLU A 317 -15.24 -3.43 5.33
C GLU A 317 -15.43 -4.16 4.00
N ASN A 318 -15.46 -3.41 2.91
CA ASN A 318 -15.62 -3.94 1.55
C ASN A 318 -14.54 -3.37 0.62
N ASP A 319 -13.85 -4.25 -0.09
CA ASP A 319 -12.76 -3.86 -1.00
C ASP A 319 -13.13 -3.96 -2.48
N GLY A 320 -14.43 -3.99 -2.80
CA GLY A 320 -14.94 -4.18 -4.16
C GLY A 320 -15.07 -5.64 -4.59
N PHE A 321 -14.74 -6.59 -3.72
CA PHE A 321 -14.84 -8.03 -3.99
C PHE A 321 -15.46 -8.75 -2.80
N ASN A 322 -16.22 -9.82 -3.06
CA ASN A 322 -16.65 -10.71 -2.00
C ASN A 322 -15.42 -11.35 -1.31
N LEU A 323 -15.57 -11.72 -0.04
CA LEU A 323 -14.45 -12.23 0.76
C LEU A 323 -14.26 -13.76 0.62
N GLY A 324 -14.98 -14.40 -0.31
CA GLY A 324 -14.89 -15.83 -0.59
C GLY A 324 -13.69 -16.19 -1.48
N ALA A 325 -13.39 -17.48 -1.59
CA ALA A 325 -12.26 -18.00 -2.39
C ALA A 325 -12.26 -17.54 -3.86
N GLN A 326 -13.45 -17.31 -4.43
CA GLN A 326 -13.60 -16.90 -5.83
C GLN A 326 -13.39 -15.40 -6.06
N ARG A 327 -13.38 -14.57 -5.00
CA ARG A 327 -13.21 -13.11 -5.07
C ARG A 327 -13.99 -12.49 -6.24
N ARG A 328 -15.30 -12.75 -6.29
CA ARG A 328 -16.19 -12.15 -7.29
C ARG A 328 -16.42 -10.69 -6.95
N ARG A 329 -16.40 -9.81 -7.95
CA ARG A 329 -16.67 -8.39 -7.77
C ARG A 329 -18.05 -8.15 -7.16
N ILE A 330 -18.11 -7.12 -6.31
CA ILE A 330 -19.34 -6.60 -5.69
C ILE A 330 -19.36 -5.08 -5.83
N GLU A 331 -20.52 -4.46 -5.61
CA GLU A 331 -20.68 -3.00 -5.73
C GLU A 331 -20.04 -2.24 -4.55
N GLN A 332 -20.05 -2.81 -3.35
CA GLN A 332 -19.54 -2.17 -2.15
C GLN A 332 -18.01 -2.07 -2.19
N ASN A 333 -17.46 -0.86 -2.09
CA ASN A 333 -16.02 -0.61 -2.11
C ASN A 333 -15.65 0.67 -1.33
N ASP A 334 -15.00 0.49 -0.18
CA ASP A 334 -14.63 1.59 0.71
C ASP A 334 -13.29 2.23 0.31
N LEU A 335 -12.48 1.56 -0.52
CA LEU A 335 -11.12 1.99 -0.86
C LEU A 335 -11.06 3.44 -1.42
N PRO A 336 -11.91 3.87 -2.36
CA PRO A 336 -11.82 5.22 -2.92
C PRO A 336 -12.11 6.31 -1.88
N GLU A 337 -13.12 6.11 -1.03
CA GLU A 337 -13.48 7.07 0.00
C GLU A 337 -12.44 7.13 1.11
N VAL A 338 -12.07 5.98 1.66
CA VAL A 338 -11.05 5.88 2.72
C VAL A 338 -9.72 6.45 2.22
N GLY A 339 -9.32 6.15 0.97
CA GLY A 339 -8.12 6.68 0.35
C GLY A 339 -8.15 8.20 0.22
N ARG A 340 -9.26 8.79 -0.24
CA ARG A 340 -9.43 10.26 -0.29
C ARG A 340 -9.28 10.89 1.09
N ASN A 341 -9.90 10.31 2.11
CA ASN A 341 -9.87 10.84 3.47
C ASN A 341 -8.47 10.74 4.10
N ILE A 342 -7.77 9.62 3.93
CA ILE A 342 -6.38 9.46 4.39
C ILE A 342 -5.46 10.47 3.68
N LYS A 343 -5.59 10.65 2.36
CA LYS A 343 -4.81 11.65 1.62
C LYS A 343 -5.10 13.07 2.08
N ALA A 344 -6.35 13.39 2.41
CA ALA A 344 -6.73 14.69 2.98
C ALA A 344 -6.09 14.89 4.36
N TRP A 345 -6.15 13.88 5.22
CA TRP A 345 -5.50 13.85 6.53
C TRP A 345 -3.99 14.10 6.45
N LEU A 346 -3.28 13.30 5.63
CA LEU A 346 -1.83 13.43 5.43
C LEU A 346 -1.46 14.81 4.89
N ARG A 347 -2.25 15.36 3.96
CA ARG A 347 -2.05 16.70 3.39
C ARG A 347 -2.24 17.81 4.43
N ASN A 348 -3.22 17.67 5.32
CA ASN A 348 -3.45 18.63 6.39
C ASN A 348 -2.34 18.59 7.43
N LEU A 349 -1.84 17.39 7.79
CA LEU A 349 -0.65 17.23 8.62
C LEU A 349 0.60 17.88 7.99
N ARG A 350 0.79 17.73 6.68
CA ARG A 350 1.92 18.36 5.96
C ARG A 350 1.88 19.89 5.98
N ASN A 351 0.67 20.46 5.99
CA ASN A 351 0.45 21.91 5.92
C ASN A 351 0.17 22.54 7.30
N ASP A 352 0.41 21.82 8.40
CA ASP A 352 0.18 22.27 9.78
C ASP A 352 -1.23 22.87 10.00
N LYS A 353 -2.24 22.33 9.29
CA LYS A 353 -3.64 22.77 9.41
C LYS A 353 -4.32 22.06 10.58
N VAL A 354 -5.17 22.79 11.30
CA VAL A 354 -6.05 22.20 12.33
C VAL A 354 -6.96 21.19 11.65
N LEU A 355 -6.85 19.95 12.10
CA LEU A 355 -7.66 18.83 11.64
C LEU A 355 -8.97 18.85 12.42
N PHE A 356 -10.01 19.38 11.79
CA PHE A 356 -11.37 19.04 12.22
C PHE A 356 -11.65 17.65 11.67
N VAL A 357 -11.74 16.70 12.60
CA VAL A 357 -12.20 15.36 12.29
C VAL A 357 -13.68 15.42 12.60
N ASP A 358 -14.48 15.77 11.59
CA ASP A 358 -15.89 15.41 11.64
C ASP A 358 -15.95 13.89 11.86
N ASP A 359 -16.99 13.38 12.54
CA ASP A 359 -17.21 11.95 12.72
C ASP A 359 -17.31 11.25 11.36
N ILE A 360 -16.17 10.87 10.79
CA ILE A 360 -16.08 10.08 9.58
C ILE A 360 -16.20 8.63 10.05
N PRO A 361 -17.30 7.91 9.74
CA PRO A 361 -17.61 6.61 10.37
C PRO A 361 -16.48 5.56 10.28
N ASN A 362 -15.64 5.68 9.24
CA ASN A 362 -14.55 4.75 8.95
C ASN A 362 -13.16 5.27 9.35
N LEU A 363 -13.04 6.48 9.91
CA LEU A 363 -11.77 7.09 10.30
C LEU A 363 -11.83 7.55 11.77
N HIS A 364 -10.83 7.16 12.54
CA HIS A 364 -10.76 7.45 13.97
C HIS A 364 -9.32 7.82 14.38
N PRO A 365 -9.03 9.11 14.63
CA PRO A 365 -7.73 9.53 15.13
C PRO A 365 -7.62 9.29 16.62
N VAL A 366 -6.51 8.68 17.05
CA VAL A 366 -6.26 8.34 18.45
C VAL A 366 -4.95 9.00 18.90
N VAL A 367 -4.99 9.65 20.06
CA VAL A 367 -3.80 10.25 20.67
C VAL A 367 -2.79 9.16 21.05
N LYS A 368 -1.50 9.36 20.74
CA LYS A 368 -0.43 8.40 21.03
C LYS A 368 -0.35 8.00 22.51
N ALA A 369 -0.62 8.94 23.42
CA ALA A 369 -0.69 8.67 24.86
C ALA A 369 -1.71 7.58 25.19
N ARG A 370 -2.89 7.61 24.57
CA ARG A 370 -3.94 6.60 24.76
C ARG A 370 -3.53 5.21 24.24
N ILE A 371 -2.74 5.18 23.17
CA ILE A 371 -2.18 3.93 22.63
C ILE A 371 -1.14 3.35 23.62
N ALA A 372 -0.39 4.21 24.30
CA ALA A 372 0.68 3.85 25.22
C ALA A 372 0.21 3.46 26.64
N GLU A 373 -1.00 3.83 27.06
CA GLU A 373 -1.52 3.74 28.45
C GLU A 373 -1.24 2.41 29.16
N ASN A 374 -1.44 1.27 28.49
CA ASN A 374 -1.28 -0.07 29.09
C ASN A 374 0.06 -0.74 28.76
N GLY A 375 0.97 -0.03 28.08
CA GLY A 375 2.27 -0.58 27.64
C GLY A 375 2.18 -1.68 26.57
N GLU A 376 0.99 -2.01 26.07
CA GLU A 376 0.79 -2.98 25.00
C GLU A 376 0.85 -2.33 23.62
N TRP A 377 0.74 -1.01 23.50
CA TRP A 377 0.83 -0.26 22.25
C TRP A 377 -0.10 -0.80 21.14
N ASN A 378 -1.33 -1.18 21.51
CA ASN A 378 -2.24 -1.90 20.63
C ASN A 378 -2.71 -1.04 19.43
N LEU A 379 -2.71 -1.62 18.23
CA LEU A 379 -3.06 -0.93 17.00
C LEU A 379 -4.44 -1.35 16.44
N SER A 380 -5.30 -1.94 17.27
CA SER A 380 -6.69 -2.25 16.91
C SER A 380 -7.56 -1.00 17.12
N GLY A 381 -7.87 -0.29 16.03
CA GLY A 381 -8.61 0.97 16.07
C GLY A 381 -9.95 0.91 16.81
N ASP A 382 -10.70 -0.20 16.68
CA ASP A 382 -11.99 -0.39 17.34
C ASP A 382 -11.92 -0.31 18.87
N ARG A 383 -10.74 -0.58 19.47
CA ARG A 383 -10.54 -0.47 20.93
C ARG A 383 -10.59 0.96 21.46
N TYR A 384 -10.37 1.94 20.59
CA TYR A 384 -10.28 3.35 20.95
C TYR A 384 -11.56 4.12 20.60
N ARG A 385 -12.48 3.50 19.84
CA ARG A 385 -13.80 4.06 19.62
C ARG A 385 -14.52 4.16 20.96
N GLU A 386 -14.88 5.37 21.35
CA GLU A 386 -15.80 5.56 22.45
C GLU A 386 -17.19 5.20 21.94
N ASN A 387 -17.76 4.11 22.46
CA ASN A 387 -19.19 3.88 22.29
C ASN A 387 -19.90 4.92 23.14
N VAL A 388 -20.17 6.09 22.56
CA VAL A 388 -21.06 7.06 23.18
C VAL A 388 -22.45 6.44 23.18
N VAL A 389 -22.82 5.82 24.29
CA VAL A 389 -24.21 5.43 24.53
C VAL A 389 -24.98 6.69 24.87
N THR A 390 -25.44 7.41 23.84
CA THR A 390 -26.37 8.53 24.01
C THR A 390 -27.75 7.98 24.38
N SER A 391 -28.05 8.00 25.68
CA SER A 391 -29.41 7.88 26.19
C SER A 391 -30.06 9.25 26.12
N SER A 392 -30.85 9.51 25.08
CA SER A 392 -31.70 10.70 24.99
C SER A 392 -33.14 10.28 24.74
N VAL A 393 -34.06 10.87 25.50
CA VAL A 393 -35.51 10.75 25.26
C VAL A 393 -35.92 11.55 24.01
N TRP A 394 -35.06 12.45 23.56
CA TRP A 394 -35.29 13.38 22.46
C TRP A 394 -34.45 13.01 21.25
N HIS A 395 -35.02 13.20 20.06
CA HIS A 395 -34.32 13.03 18.80
C HIS A 395 -33.19 14.07 18.68
N LEU A 396 -31.95 13.61 18.55
CA LEU A 396 -30.79 14.47 18.36
C LEU A 396 -30.69 14.87 16.89
N ILE A 397 -30.53 16.17 16.63
CA ILE A 397 -30.48 16.75 15.29
C ILE A 397 -29.17 17.55 15.20
N PRO A 398 -28.35 17.38 14.14
CA PRO A 398 -27.14 18.19 13.98
C PRO A 398 -27.48 19.68 13.99
N VAL A 399 -26.74 20.49 14.76
CA VAL A 399 -26.99 21.94 14.89
C VAL A 399 -27.03 22.62 13.52
N GLY A 400 -26.19 22.21 12.57
CA GLY A 400 -26.17 22.75 11.20
C GLY A 400 -27.41 22.42 10.35
N GLN A 401 -28.30 21.53 10.79
CA GLN A 401 -29.60 21.32 10.14
C GLN A 401 -30.66 22.33 10.59
N ILE A 402 -30.45 22.98 11.75
CA ILE A 402 -31.40 23.94 12.33
C ILE A 402 -30.87 25.37 12.22
N PHE A 403 -29.54 25.53 12.29
CA PHE A 403 -28.89 26.83 12.36
C PHE A 403 -27.97 27.05 11.16
N GLU A 404 -28.09 28.23 10.54
CA GLU A 404 -27.11 28.72 9.59
C GLU A 404 -26.01 29.51 10.32
N LYS A 405 -24.75 29.22 9.97
CA LYS A 405 -23.61 29.94 10.55
C LYS A 405 -23.55 31.35 9.96
N SER A 406 -23.89 32.34 10.77
CA SER A 406 -23.59 33.75 10.46
C SER A 406 -22.12 34.07 10.75
N ASN A 407 -21.45 34.76 9.84
CA ASN A 407 -20.08 35.29 10.04
C ASN A 407 -20.08 36.71 10.64
N SER A 408 -21.24 37.32 10.80
CA SER A 408 -21.41 38.63 11.43
C SER A 408 -21.70 38.47 12.91
N THR A 409 -20.96 39.19 13.75
CA THR A 409 -21.31 39.38 15.16
C THR A 409 -22.54 40.27 15.23
N VAL A 410 -23.66 39.72 15.69
CA VAL A 410 -24.89 40.48 15.90
C VAL A 410 -25.08 40.63 17.41
N LEU A 411 -25.14 41.88 17.89
CA LEU A 411 -25.48 42.15 19.28
C LEU A 411 -26.97 41.82 19.47
N PRO A 412 -27.35 41.03 20.51
CA PRO A 412 -28.75 40.66 20.73
C PRO A 412 -29.68 41.88 20.78
N ASP A 413 -29.20 42.98 21.35
CA ASP A 413 -29.93 44.26 21.48
C ASP A 413 -30.20 44.95 20.14
N SER A 414 -29.55 44.54 19.05
CA SER A 414 -29.75 45.09 17.70
C SER A 414 -30.86 44.41 16.90
N LEU A 415 -31.50 43.37 17.46
CA LEU A 415 -32.56 42.61 16.81
C LEU A 415 -33.94 43.05 17.30
N SER A 416 -34.84 43.39 16.37
CA SER A 416 -36.19 43.91 16.66
C SER A 416 -37.23 42.82 17.01
N SER A 417 -36.81 41.55 17.12
CA SER A 417 -37.65 40.39 17.41
C SER A 417 -37.12 39.64 18.63
N SER A 418 -37.99 38.92 19.35
CA SER A 418 -37.57 38.05 20.44
C SER A 418 -36.60 36.98 19.95
N VAL A 419 -35.34 37.04 20.40
CA VAL A 419 -34.29 36.08 20.04
C VAL A 419 -34.08 35.12 21.21
N THR A 420 -34.30 33.83 20.96
CA THR A 420 -33.85 32.78 21.88
C THR A 420 -32.38 32.50 21.60
N TYR A 421 -31.49 32.82 22.53
CA TYR A 421 -30.08 32.45 22.43
C TYR A 421 -29.80 31.22 23.31
N ILE A 422 -28.94 30.34 22.81
CA ILE A 422 -28.37 29.23 23.58
C ILE A 422 -26.91 29.60 23.79
N GLY A 423 -26.54 29.89 25.03
CA GLY A 423 -25.15 30.14 25.38
C GLY A 423 -24.29 28.89 25.17
N LEU A 424 -23.03 29.08 24.78
CA LEU A 424 -22.08 27.99 24.50
C LEU A 424 -21.85 27.08 25.70
N GLU A 425 -22.09 27.57 26.92
CA GLU A 425 -22.07 26.82 28.16
C GLU A 425 -23.13 25.70 28.22
N ASN A 426 -24.19 25.81 27.42
CA ASN A 426 -25.24 24.80 27.30
C ASN A 426 -25.01 23.85 26.12
N ILE A 427 -23.95 24.07 25.34
CA ILE A 427 -23.54 23.19 24.24
C ILE A 427 -22.44 22.29 24.78
N GLN A 428 -22.79 21.04 25.07
CA GLN A 428 -21.77 20.01 25.32
C GLN A 428 -20.98 19.83 24.02
N ARG A 429 -19.69 20.18 24.06
CA ARG A 429 -18.74 19.76 23.02
C ARG A 429 -18.52 18.27 23.21
N PHE A 430 -19.03 17.49 22.25
CA PHE A 430 -18.66 16.10 22.08
C PHE A 430 -17.42 16.03 21.20
#